data_AF-A0A1V5YWF8-F1
#
_entry.id   AF-A0A1V5YWF8-F1
#
_cell.length_a   1.000
_cell.length_b   1.000
_cell.length_c   1.000
_cell.angle_alpha   90.00
_cell.angle_beta   90.00
_cell.angle_gamma   90.00
#
_symmetry.space_group_name_H-M   'P 1'
#
loop_
_entity.id
_entity.type
_entity.pdbx_description
1 polymer ?
#
loop_
_entity_poly.entity_id
_entity_poly.type
_entity_poly.pdbx_seq_one_letter_code
_entity_poly.pdbx_strand_id
1 'polypeptide(L)'
;MVPCEQQTETVSVSSENKNGIPAPQGVRLLALLLYFGFAPLAWGPRHQAVSFYWKNHLKQALILWALLGLLTFLVLVSVVVLSVLLVYYRNAVDTQRIEFWILSLTRKALLVWGVFWLYGVWRCLRGSSAPIPIVGMLFRYNALRMTGRVFISLFFVAFLLAVAGTVRAEQLLTQETAAAKTYLLYDDLGFLPRPLFSLAMYRIAQASHRRWGPGSAVLQALKKETLDDAFQNGTFVFVGSHGTAAGLLLDGQYYRPADVLRREGHTPLRYVYLASCDSGAQRAAWESALAPATVKTYDRLTPTLEHLWWLWTEGPAVVRDLSQ
;
A
#
# COMPACT_ATOMS: atom_id res chain seq x y z
N MET A 1 -81.27 -14.16 -22.13
CA MET A 1 -80.20 -13.35 -22.76
C MET A 1 -79.87 -12.22 -21.81
N VAL A 2 -78.74 -12.32 -21.13
CA VAL A 2 -78.24 -11.36 -20.13
C VAL A 2 -76.98 -10.72 -20.72
N PRO A 3 -76.84 -9.39 -20.76
CA PRO A 3 -75.62 -8.78 -21.25
C PRO A 3 -74.52 -8.84 -20.18
N CYS A 4 -73.35 -9.30 -20.61
CA CYS A 4 -72.13 -9.41 -19.84
C CYS A 4 -71.46 -8.02 -19.78
N GLU A 5 -71.43 -7.38 -18.61
CA GLU A 5 -70.67 -6.16 -18.37
C GLU A 5 -69.16 -6.48 -18.35
N GLN A 6 -68.44 -5.97 -19.34
CA GLN A 6 -66.98 -5.93 -19.34
C GLN A 6 -66.50 -4.82 -18.40
N GLN A 7 -66.04 -5.18 -17.20
CA GLN A 7 -65.22 -4.30 -16.38
C GLN A 7 -63.85 -4.12 -17.05
N THR A 8 -63.60 -2.92 -17.53
CA THR A 8 -62.29 -2.50 -18.02
C THR A 8 -61.49 -2.04 -16.79
N GLU A 9 -60.67 -2.93 -16.23
CA GLU A 9 -59.66 -2.55 -15.24
C GLU A 9 -58.59 -1.68 -15.92
N THR A 10 -58.74 -0.36 -15.78
CA THR A 10 -57.63 0.57 -15.95
C THR A 10 -56.64 0.34 -14.80
N VAL A 11 -55.65 -0.53 -15.04
CA VAL A 11 -54.44 -0.62 -14.22
C VAL A 11 -53.72 0.71 -14.32
N SER A 12 -53.91 1.56 -13.32
CA SER A 12 -53.16 2.79 -13.12
C SER A 12 -51.71 2.41 -12.82
N VAL A 13 -50.85 2.55 -13.84
CA VAL A 13 -49.41 2.57 -13.66
C VAL A 13 -49.10 3.80 -12.82
N SER A 14 -48.98 3.57 -11.51
CA SER A 14 -48.53 4.52 -10.50
C SER A 14 -47.08 4.93 -10.79
N SER A 15 -46.93 5.88 -11.72
CA SER A 15 -45.77 6.73 -11.85
C SER A 15 -45.87 7.86 -10.83
N GLU A 16 -44.78 8.11 -10.11
CA GLU A 16 -44.58 9.13 -9.06
C GLU A 16 -44.87 8.69 -7.62
N ASN A 17 -43.99 7.85 -7.07
CA ASN A 17 -43.81 7.77 -5.62
C ASN A 17 -42.90 8.94 -5.15
N LYS A 18 -43.48 10.15 -5.07
CA LYS A 18 -42.85 11.40 -4.61
C LYS A 18 -42.87 11.58 -3.08
N ASN A 19 -43.38 10.62 -2.31
CA ASN A 19 -43.58 10.79 -0.88
C ASN A 19 -42.51 10.07 -0.05
N GLY A 20 -41.96 10.82 0.91
CA GLY A 20 -40.78 10.53 1.73
C GLY A 20 -40.96 9.41 2.75
N ILE A 21 -41.43 8.24 2.32
CA ILE A 21 -41.40 7.05 3.18
C ILE A 21 -39.93 6.64 3.36
N PRO A 22 -39.42 6.64 4.60
CA PRO A 22 -38.06 6.22 4.89
C PRO A 22 -37.82 4.78 4.39
N ALA A 23 -36.76 4.56 3.60
CA ALA A 23 -36.39 3.21 3.16
C ALA A 23 -36.23 2.27 4.39
N PRO A 24 -36.61 0.98 4.29
CA PRO A 24 -36.46 0.02 5.39
C PRO A 24 -35.03 -0.01 5.94
N GLN A 25 -34.87 -0.22 7.25
CA GLN A 25 -33.56 -0.14 7.93
C GLN A 25 -32.50 -1.06 7.30
N GLY A 26 -32.86 -2.27 6.88
CA GLY A 26 -31.96 -3.19 6.19
C GLY A 26 -31.43 -2.66 4.85
N VAL A 27 -32.25 -1.94 4.08
CA VAL A 27 -31.84 -1.33 2.80
C VAL A 27 -30.88 -0.17 3.02
N ARG A 28 -31.06 0.58 4.12
CA ARG A 28 -30.15 1.69 4.50
C ARG A 28 -28.77 1.17 4.91
N LEU A 29 -28.72 0.09 5.70
CA LEU A 29 -27.45 -0.52 6.11
C LEU A 29 -26.70 -1.05 4.88
N LEU A 30 -27.39 -1.77 3.99
CA LEU A 30 -26.78 -2.24 2.75
C LEU A 30 -26.29 -1.05 1.89
N ALA A 31 -27.06 0.03 1.78
CA ALA A 31 -26.68 1.20 0.98
C ALA A 31 -25.48 1.93 1.58
N LEU A 32 -25.37 1.94 2.91
CA LEU A 32 -24.22 2.47 3.63
C LEU A 32 -22.95 1.68 3.28
N LEU A 33 -23.02 0.35 3.27
CA LEU A 33 -21.89 -0.52 2.94
C LEU A 33 -21.31 -0.26 1.53
N LEU A 34 -22.12 0.26 0.58
CA LEU A 34 -21.63 0.65 -0.75
C LEU A 34 -20.55 1.74 -0.68
N TYR A 35 -20.66 2.69 0.25
CA TYR A 35 -19.68 3.75 0.44
C TYR A 35 -18.37 3.27 1.06
N PHE A 36 -18.40 2.12 1.75
CA PHE A 36 -17.24 1.49 2.39
C PHE A 36 -16.57 0.42 1.52
N GLY A 37 -17.00 0.25 0.28
CA GLY A 37 -16.33 -0.67 -0.64
C GLY A 37 -17.15 -1.91 -1.00
N PHE A 38 -18.19 -2.24 -0.23
CA PHE A 38 -18.86 -3.54 -0.34
C PHE A 38 -19.85 -3.63 -1.52
N ALA A 39 -19.73 -2.78 -2.53
CA ALA A 39 -20.55 -2.87 -3.74
C ALA A 39 -20.43 -4.21 -4.49
N PRO A 40 -19.27 -4.90 -4.56
CA PRO A 40 -19.14 -6.20 -5.21
C PRO A 40 -20.02 -7.29 -4.61
N LEU A 41 -20.22 -7.27 -3.29
CA LEU A 41 -21.08 -8.23 -2.58
C LEU A 41 -22.57 -8.00 -2.88
N ALA A 42 -22.92 -6.83 -3.42
CA ALA A 42 -24.29 -6.42 -3.68
C ALA A 42 -24.73 -6.64 -5.14
N TRP A 43 -23.91 -7.31 -5.97
CA TRP A 43 -24.19 -7.55 -7.40
C TRP A 43 -25.09 -8.75 -7.69
N GLY A 44 -25.54 -9.47 -6.66
CA GLY A 44 -26.44 -10.61 -6.82
C GLY A 44 -27.78 -10.24 -7.49
N PRO A 45 -28.36 -11.11 -8.33
CA PRO A 45 -29.57 -10.84 -9.11
C PRO A 45 -30.80 -10.48 -8.27
N ARG A 46 -30.84 -10.90 -6.99
CA ARG A 46 -31.91 -10.53 -6.04
C ARG A 46 -31.94 -9.03 -5.67
N HIS A 47 -30.86 -8.29 -5.86
CA HIS A 47 -30.77 -6.87 -5.50
C HIS A 47 -31.06 -5.90 -6.66
N GLN A 48 -31.40 -6.40 -7.85
CA GLN A 48 -31.72 -5.55 -9.00
C GLN A 48 -33.20 -5.10 -9.04
N ALA A 49 -34.08 -5.79 -8.29
CA ALA A 49 -35.47 -5.41 -8.03
C ALA A 49 -35.61 -4.27 -6.98
N VAL A 50 -34.50 -3.68 -6.52
CA VAL A 50 -34.48 -2.81 -5.34
C VAL A 50 -34.86 -1.36 -5.68
N SER A 51 -35.48 -0.71 -4.70
CA SER A 51 -36.00 0.65 -4.69
C SER A 51 -35.10 1.72 -5.33
N PHE A 52 -35.71 2.81 -5.79
CA PHE A 52 -35.02 3.99 -6.35
C PHE A 52 -33.88 4.50 -5.45
N TYR A 53 -34.08 4.45 -4.12
CA TYR A 53 -33.09 4.78 -3.10
C TYR A 53 -31.77 4.01 -3.28
N TRP A 54 -31.84 2.69 -3.39
CA TRP A 54 -30.67 1.83 -3.57
C TRP A 54 -29.91 2.15 -4.85
N LYS A 55 -30.63 2.29 -5.97
CA LYS A 55 -30.03 2.56 -7.29
C LYS A 55 -29.24 3.88 -7.28
N ASN A 56 -29.76 4.91 -6.61
CA ASN A 56 -29.06 6.19 -6.51
C ASN A 56 -27.82 6.10 -5.62
N HIS A 57 -27.90 5.45 -4.46
CA HIS A 57 -26.73 5.26 -3.60
C HIS A 57 -25.65 4.40 -4.24
N LEU A 58 -26.02 3.35 -4.98
CA LEU A 58 -25.07 2.55 -5.75
C LEU A 58 -24.36 3.37 -6.82
N LYS A 59 -25.09 4.15 -7.62
CA LYS A 59 -24.49 5.02 -8.64
C LYS A 59 -23.54 6.04 -8.01
N GLN A 60 -23.98 6.66 -6.91
CA GLN A 60 -23.20 7.67 -6.20
C GLN A 60 -21.91 7.08 -5.61
N ALA A 61 -22.01 5.95 -4.91
CA ALA A 61 -20.86 5.26 -4.35
C ALA A 61 -19.87 4.87 -5.44
N LEU A 62 -20.33 4.26 -6.54
CA LEU A 62 -19.45 3.88 -7.66
C LEU A 62 -18.72 5.08 -8.26
N ILE A 63 -19.39 6.22 -8.42
CA ILE A 63 -18.72 7.43 -8.94
C ILE A 63 -17.70 7.96 -7.94
N LEU A 64 -18.00 7.97 -6.63
CA LEU A 64 -17.03 8.37 -5.62
C LEU A 64 -15.81 7.44 -5.60
N TRP A 65 -16.00 6.14 -5.74
CA TRP A 65 -14.91 5.17 -5.89
C TRP A 65 -14.12 5.39 -7.19
N ALA A 66 -14.78 5.74 -8.29
CA ALA A 66 -14.10 6.07 -9.55
C ALA A 66 -13.23 7.32 -9.43
N LEU A 67 -13.73 8.36 -8.76
CA LEU A 67 -12.97 9.60 -8.52
C LEU A 67 -11.77 9.33 -7.59
N LEU A 68 -11.96 8.52 -6.55
CA LEU A 68 -10.87 8.08 -5.68
C LEU A 68 -9.83 7.30 -6.49
N GLY A 69 -10.27 6.36 -7.33
CA GLY A 69 -9.38 5.56 -8.16
C GLY A 69 -8.59 6.38 -9.17
N LEU A 70 -9.22 7.37 -9.80
CA LEU A 70 -8.52 8.31 -10.68
C LEU A 70 -7.48 9.13 -9.91
N LEU A 71 -7.83 9.63 -8.72
CA LEU A 71 -6.90 10.35 -7.86
C LEU A 71 -5.71 9.46 -7.46
N THR A 72 -5.96 8.23 -7.00
CA THR A 72 -4.91 7.27 -6.66
C THR A 72 -4.02 6.96 -7.88
N PHE A 73 -4.60 6.75 -9.06
CA PHE A 73 -3.84 6.53 -10.28
C PHE A 73 -2.93 7.72 -10.63
N LEU A 74 -3.44 8.95 -10.57
CA LEU A 74 -2.65 10.15 -10.82
C LEU A 74 -1.50 10.31 -9.81
N VAL A 75 -1.74 9.98 -8.54
CA VAL A 75 -0.69 9.97 -7.50
C VAL A 75 0.37 8.93 -7.83
N LEU A 76 0.00 7.69 -8.18
CA LEU A 76 0.95 6.64 -8.55
C LEU A 76 1.81 7.04 -9.74
N VAL A 77 1.21 7.59 -10.79
CA VAL A 77 1.95 8.12 -11.95
C VAL A 77 2.90 9.24 -11.51
N SER A 78 2.45 10.15 -10.66
CA SER A 78 3.27 11.25 -10.15
C SER A 78 4.45 10.74 -9.31
N VAL A 79 4.27 9.70 -8.49
CA VAL A 79 5.34 9.06 -7.72
C VAL A 79 6.35 8.38 -8.64
N VAL A 80 5.91 7.70 -9.69
CA VAL A 80 6.80 7.08 -10.68
C VAL A 80 7.61 8.15 -11.41
N VAL A 81 6.95 9.20 -11.90
CA VAL A 81 7.63 10.32 -12.56
C VAL A 81 8.62 11.01 -11.62
N LEU A 82 8.22 11.29 -10.38
CA LEU A 82 9.09 11.88 -9.37
C LEU A 82 10.30 10.97 -9.07
N SER A 83 10.10 9.66 -8.99
CA SER A 83 11.18 8.69 -8.78
C SER A 83 12.22 8.75 -9.91
N VAL A 84 11.78 8.83 -11.16
CA VAL A 84 12.67 8.99 -12.32
C VAL A 84 13.38 10.34 -12.28
N LEU A 85 12.66 11.43 -11.98
CA LEU A 85 13.25 12.77 -11.89
C LEU A 85 14.27 12.89 -10.76
N LEU A 86 14.06 12.23 -9.62
CA LEU A 86 15.02 12.23 -8.50
C LEU A 86 16.33 11.53 -8.87
N VAL A 87 16.27 10.50 -9.72
CA VAL A 87 17.47 9.78 -10.18
C VAL A 87 18.26 10.60 -11.21
N TYR A 88 17.59 11.18 -12.21
CA TYR A 88 18.27 11.82 -13.35
C TYR A 88 18.40 13.36 -13.23
N TYR A 89 17.56 14.02 -12.44
CA TYR A 89 17.42 15.48 -12.39
C TYR A 89 17.27 16.03 -10.96
N ARG A 90 17.97 15.44 -9.97
CA ARG A 90 17.90 15.79 -8.54
C ARG A 90 17.89 17.30 -8.26
N ASN A 91 18.86 18.05 -8.81
CA ASN A 91 19.00 19.48 -8.54
C ASN A 91 17.74 20.28 -8.94
N ALA A 92 17.06 19.89 -10.01
CA ALA A 92 15.82 20.53 -10.45
C ALA A 92 14.64 20.18 -9.53
N VAL A 93 14.55 18.94 -9.05
CA VAL A 93 13.50 18.50 -8.12
C VAL A 93 13.61 19.20 -6.77
N ASP A 94 14.82 19.24 -6.21
CA ASP A 94 15.10 19.83 -4.89
C ASP A 94 14.83 21.34 -4.88
N THR A 95 15.22 22.04 -5.95
CA THR A 95 15.00 23.50 -6.06
C THR A 95 13.52 23.87 -6.23
N GLN A 96 12.76 23.08 -6.99
CA GLN A 96 11.35 23.38 -7.27
C GLN A 96 10.36 22.82 -6.23
N ARG A 97 10.84 22.04 -5.24
CA ARG A 97 10.00 21.43 -4.19
C ARG A 97 8.81 20.65 -4.76
N ILE A 98 9.04 19.89 -5.82
CA ILE A 98 7.97 19.18 -6.57
C ILE A 98 7.17 18.23 -5.66
N GLU A 99 7.85 17.54 -4.74
CA GLU A 99 7.22 16.64 -3.76
C GLU A 99 6.15 17.37 -2.91
N PHE A 100 6.47 18.57 -2.43
CA PHE A 100 5.54 19.38 -1.64
C PHE A 100 4.27 19.70 -2.41
N TRP A 101 4.39 20.03 -3.70
CA TRP A 101 3.23 20.31 -4.55
C TRP A 101 2.36 19.08 -4.76
N ILE A 102 2.98 17.92 -5.06
CA ILE A 102 2.26 16.65 -5.24
C ILE A 102 1.49 16.28 -3.97
N LEU A 103 2.14 16.33 -2.80
CA LEU A 103 1.52 16.01 -1.51
C LEU A 103 0.40 17.00 -1.16
N SER A 104 0.63 18.30 -1.38
CA SER A 104 -0.35 19.35 -1.10
C SER A 104 -1.60 19.21 -1.97
N LEU A 105 -1.43 18.98 -3.27
CA LEU A 105 -2.54 18.77 -4.22
C LEU A 105 -3.33 17.50 -3.87
N THR A 106 -2.62 16.41 -3.61
CA THR A 106 -3.22 15.11 -3.25
C THR A 106 -4.06 15.24 -1.98
N ARG A 107 -3.52 15.88 -0.94
CA ARG A 107 -4.24 16.12 0.33
C ARG A 107 -5.51 16.94 0.11
N LYS A 108 -5.44 18.03 -0.66
CA LYS A 108 -6.62 18.87 -0.96
C LYS A 108 -7.68 18.09 -1.75
N ALA A 109 -7.26 17.30 -2.74
CA ALA A 109 -8.17 16.46 -3.51
C ALA A 109 -8.84 15.37 -2.65
N LEU A 110 -8.08 14.73 -1.75
CA LEU A 110 -8.63 13.75 -0.78
C LEU A 110 -9.62 14.40 0.19
N LEU A 111 -9.36 15.63 0.66
CA LEU A 111 -10.30 16.36 1.51
C LEU A 111 -11.61 16.65 0.78
N VAL A 112 -11.56 17.13 -0.45
CA VAL A 112 -12.77 17.37 -1.27
C VAL A 112 -13.53 16.07 -1.50
N TRP A 113 -12.83 14.99 -1.84
CA TRP A 113 -13.45 13.66 -1.96
C TRP A 113 -14.11 13.22 -0.65
N GLY A 114 -13.41 13.39 0.48
CA GLY A 114 -13.90 13.04 1.81
C GLY A 114 -15.17 13.79 2.22
N VAL A 115 -15.28 15.08 1.86
CA VAL A 115 -16.50 15.87 2.06
C VAL A 115 -17.68 15.28 1.27
N PHE A 116 -17.48 14.93 -0.01
CA PHE A 116 -18.55 14.31 -0.80
C PHE A 116 -18.92 12.93 -0.29
N TRP A 117 -17.93 12.13 0.12
CA TRP A 117 -18.14 10.82 0.72
C TRP A 117 -18.96 10.92 2.01
N LEU A 118 -18.57 11.79 2.94
CA LEU A 118 -19.26 11.99 4.21
C LEU A 118 -20.68 12.51 4.01
N TYR A 119 -20.87 13.44 3.08
CA TYR A 119 -22.19 13.95 2.73
C TYR A 119 -23.09 12.85 2.12
N GLY A 120 -22.52 11.95 1.32
CA GLY A 120 -23.19 10.77 0.79
C GLY A 120 -23.64 9.79 1.88
N VAL A 121 -22.74 9.51 2.84
CA VAL A 121 -23.03 8.69 4.03
C VAL A 121 -24.13 9.33 4.88
N TRP A 122 -24.00 10.62 5.20
CA TRP A 122 -24.98 11.34 6.00
C TRP A 122 -26.40 11.30 5.39
N ARG A 123 -26.52 11.48 4.07
CA ARG A 123 -27.82 11.36 3.39
C ARG A 123 -28.35 9.94 3.33
N CYS A 124 -27.46 8.95 3.18
CA CYS A 124 -27.82 7.53 3.30
C CYS A 124 -28.45 7.26 4.67
N LEU A 125 -27.82 7.72 5.75
CA LEU A 125 -28.32 7.56 7.12
C LEU A 125 -29.66 8.27 7.34
N ARG A 126 -29.85 9.47 6.75
CA ARG A 126 -31.14 10.17 6.77
C ARG A 126 -32.22 9.53 5.88
N GLY A 127 -31.89 8.53 5.07
CA GLY A 127 -32.83 7.87 4.16
C GLY A 127 -33.18 8.70 2.92
N SER A 128 -32.38 9.71 2.57
CA SER A 128 -32.60 10.54 1.39
C SER A 128 -32.03 9.88 0.14
N SER A 129 -32.86 9.76 -0.91
CA SER A 129 -32.45 9.26 -2.23
C SER A 129 -31.88 10.36 -3.15
N ALA A 130 -31.81 11.60 -2.68
CA ALA A 130 -31.35 12.73 -3.48
C ALA A 130 -29.86 12.57 -3.84
N PRO A 131 -29.46 12.83 -5.11
CA PRO A 131 -28.07 12.74 -5.55
C PRO A 131 -27.24 13.91 -5.01
N ILE A 132 -25.91 13.75 -4.87
CA ILE A 132 -25.06 14.87 -4.40
C ILE A 132 -25.05 15.86 -5.56
N PRO A 133 -25.31 17.17 -5.35
CA PRO A 133 -25.53 18.11 -6.46
C PRO A 133 -24.51 17.99 -7.61
N ILE A 134 -23.22 17.82 -7.29
CA ILE A 134 -22.14 17.63 -8.29
C ILE A 134 -22.03 16.18 -8.77
N VAL A 135 -22.07 15.19 -7.88
CA VAL A 135 -21.94 13.76 -8.26
C VAL A 135 -23.15 13.30 -9.09
N GLY A 136 -24.32 13.87 -8.87
CA GLY A 136 -25.55 13.61 -9.62
C GLY A 136 -25.40 13.98 -11.09
N MET A 137 -24.69 15.06 -11.40
CA MET A 137 -24.36 15.43 -12.78
C MET A 137 -23.49 14.38 -13.48
N LEU A 138 -22.75 13.57 -12.72
CA LEU A 138 -21.90 12.52 -13.24
C LEU A 138 -22.65 11.19 -13.49
N PHE A 139 -23.91 11.07 -13.07
CA PHE A 139 -24.71 9.84 -13.24
C PHE A 139 -24.91 9.45 -14.70
N ARG A 140 -24.88 10.43 -15.61
CA ARG A 140 -24.98 10.23 -17.06
C ARG A 140 -23.79 9.46 -17.64
N TYR A 141 -22.62 9.49 -16.99
CA TYR A 141 -21.41 8.85 -17.52
C TYR A 141 -21.33 7.40 -17.05
N ASN A 142 -21.70 6.46 -17.93
CA ASN A 142 -21.58 5.03 -17.64
C ASN A 142 -20.10 4.61 -17.42
N ALA A 143 -19.17 5.25 -18.14
CA ALA A 143 -17.74 5.00 -18.00
C ALA A 143 -17.26 5.17 -16.55
N LEU A 144 -17.62 6.28 -15.88
CA LEU A 144 -17.23 6.50 -14.47
C LEU A 144 -17.76 5.40 -13.55
N ARG A 145 -18.98 4.92 -13.78
CA ARG A 145 -19.55 3.82 -12.99
C ARG A 145 -18.81 2.50 -13.23
N MET A 146 -18.41 2.21 -14.47
CA MET A 146 -17.57 1.05 -14.78
C MET A 146 -16.20 1.17 -14.12
N THR A 147 -15.53 2.33 -14.24
CA THR A 147 -14.25 2.60 -13.58
C THR A 147 -14.34 2.39 -12.07
N GLY A 148 -15.41 2.87 -11.43
CA GLY A 148 -15.64 2.65 -10.00
C GLY A 148 -15.77 1.17 -9.63
N ARG A 149 -16.45 0.38 -10.47
CA ARG A 149 -16.57 -1.08 -10.27
C ARG A 149 -15.24 -1.82 -10.45
N VAL A 150 -14.44 -1.42 -11.43
CA VAL A 150 -13.12 -2.01 -11.64
C VAL A 150 -12.21 -1.66 -10.46
N PHE A 151 -12.16 -0.37 -10.10
CA PHE A 151 -11.29 0.12 -9.03
C PHE A 151 -11.61 -0.53 -7.68
N ILE A 152 -12.89 -0.58 -7.28
CA ILE A 152 -13.30 -1.20 -6.02
C ILE A 152 -12.94 -2.69 -6.00
N SER A 153 -13.11 -3.41 -7.12
CA SER A 153 -12.76 -4.83 -7.21
C SER A 153 -11.26 -5.05 -7.06
N LEU A 154 -10.46 -4.25 -7.80
CA LEU A 154 -9.00 -4.30 -7.70
C LEU A 154 -8.51 -3.96 -6.30
N PHE A 155 -9.13 -2.97 -5.65
CA PHE A 155 -8.83 -2.60 -4.27
C PHE A 155 -9.04 -3.79 -3.32
N PHE A 156 -10.19 -4.49 -3.40
CA PHE A 156 -10.44 -5.65 -2.54
C PHE A 156 -9.50 -6.82 -2.82
N VAL A 157 -9.22 -7.12 -4.10
CA VAL A 157 -8.26 -8.17 -4.46
C VAL A 157 -6.89 -7.83 -3.90
N ALA A 158 -6.40 -6.61 -4.13
CA ALA A 158 -5.11 -6.15 -3.61
C ALA A 158 -5.07 -6.17 -2.08
N PHE A 159 -6.13 -5.72 -1.41
CA PHE A 159 -6.24 -5.73 0.05
C PHE A 159 -6.20 -7.14 0.62
N LEU A 160 -6.97 -8.08 0.07
CA LEU A 160 -6.99 -9.47 0.52
C LEU A 160 -5.63 -10.15 0.30
N LEU A 161 -5.00 -9.91 -0.86
CA LEU A 161 -3.66 -10.41 -1.14
C LEU A 161 -2.62 -9.80 -0.20
N ALA A 162 -2.71 -8.51 0.11
CA ALA A 162 -1.83 -7.85 1.06
C ALA A 162 -2.00 -8.44 2.47
N VAL A 163 -3.22 -8.62 2.96
CA VAL A 163 -3.49 -9.23 4.28
C VAL A 163 -2.95 -10.65 4.33
N ALA A 164 -3.27 -11.48 3.34
CA ALA A 164 -2.79 -12.87 3.28
C ALA A 164 -1.25 -12.93 3.19
N GLY A 165 -0.65 -12.06 2.38
CA GLY A 165 0.79 -11.92 2.24
C GLY A 165 1.46 -11.49 3.54
N THR A 166 0.90 -10.51 4.25
CA THR A 166 1.40 -10.03 5.54
C THR A 166 1.34 -11.12 6.59
N VAL A 167 0.20 -11.80 6.73
CA VAL A 167 0.07 -12.93 7.67
C VAL A 167 1.10 -14.01 7.35
N ARG A 168 1.28 -14.34 6.08
CA ARG A 168 2.27 -15.33 5.68
C ARG A 168 3.71 -14.86 5.94
N ALA A 169 4.00 -13.59 5.74
CA ALA A 169 5.32 -13.01 6.01
C ALA A 169 5.64 -13.01 7.51
N GLU A 170 4.68 -12.64 8.35
CA GLU A 170 4.78 -12.70 9.81
C GLU A 170 5.10 -14.12 10.31
N GLN A 171 4.52 -15.15 9.69
CA GLN A 171 4.83 -16.54 10.04
C GLN A 171 6.26 -16.97 9.65
N LEU A 172 6.89 -16.31 8.69
CA LEU A 172 8.25 -16.63 8.22
C LEU A 172 9.33 -15.88 8.99
N LEU A 173 8.96 -14.77 9.62
CA LEU A 173 9.87 -13.86 10.31
C LEU A 173 9.84 -14.10 11.81
N THR A 174 11.02 -14.19 12.41
CA THR A 174 11.17 -14.20 13.88
C THR A 174 11.63 -12.84 14.40
N GLN A 175 11.58 -12.68 15.72
CA GLN A 175 12.26 -11.60 16.44
C GLN A 175 13.51 -12.10 17.18
N GLU A 176 13.67 -13.42 17.29
CA GLU A 176 14.81 -14.06 17.96
C GLU A 176 16.01 -14.16 17.01
N THR A 177 17.18 -13.75 17.50
CA THR A 177 18.41 -13.70 16.69
C THR A 177 19.24 -14.98 16.77
N ALA A 178 18.99 -15.84 17.75
CA ALA A 178 19.85 -17.00 18.07
C ALA A 178 20.10 -17.96 16.89
N ALA A 179 19.11 -18.12 16.00
CA ALA A 179 19.20 -18.98 14.81
C ALA A 179 19.14 -18.19 13.49
N ALA A 180 19.17 -16.85 13.54
CA ALA A 180 18.99 -16.01 12.38
C ALA A 180 20.21 -16.09 11.44
N LYS A 181 19.94 -16.23 10.13
CA LYS A 181 20.93 -16.15 9.05
C LYS A 181 20.69 -14.93 8.16
N THR A 182 19.45 -14.50 8.07
CA THR A 182 19.02 -13.33 7.31
C THR A 182 18.52 -12.27 8.27
N TYR A 183 19.20 -11.14 8.32
CA TYR A 183 18.81 -9.97 9.08
C TYR A 183 18.19 -8.94 8.15
N LEU A 184 16.97 -8.52 8.48
CA LEU A 184 16.19 -7.53 7.76
C LEU A 184 15.96 -6.37 8.70
N LEU A 185 16.74 -5.31 8.53
CA LEU A 185 16.69 -4.13 9.39
C LEU A 185 15.95 -3.01 8.66
N TYR A 186 15.01 -2.37 9.35
CA TYR A 186 14.19 -1.31 8.80
C TYR A 186 14.12 -0.10 9.73
N ASP A 187 14.18 1.09 9.16
CA ASP A 187 13.85 2.32 9.85
C ASP A 187 12.33 2.45 9.97
N ASP A 188 11.82 2.44 11.21
CA ASP A 188 10.39 2.49 11.51
C ASP A 188 9.84 3.92 11.62
N LEU A 189 10.72 4.93 11.54
CA LEU A 189 10.42 6.36 11.70
C LEU A 189 9.65 6.69 13.00
N GLY A 190 9.62 5.76 13.97
CA GLY A 190 8.85 5.84 15.20
C GLY A 190 7.33 5.66 15.08
N PHE A 191 6.76 5.46 13.87
CA PHE A 191 5.31 5.32 13.69
C PHE A 191 4.85 4.25 12.69
N LEU A 192 5.76 3.70 11.88
CA LEU A 192 5.38 2.71 10.87
C LEU A 192 5.27 1.30 11.49
N PRO A 193 4.14 0.59 11.26
CA PRO A 193 3.92 -0.69 11.90
C PRO A 193 4.74 -1.81 11.24
N ARG A 194 5.38 -2.67 12.05
CA ARG A 194 6.18 -3.83 11.58
C ARG A 194 5.53 -4.67 10.47
N PRO A 195 4.22 -4.99 10.49
CA PRO A 195 3.60 -5.80 9.43
C PRO A 195 3.74 -5.24 8.01
N LEU A 196 3.88 -3.92 7.85
CA LEU A 196 4.15 -3.30 6.55
C LEU A 196 5.51 -3.75 6.01
N PHE A 197 6.54 -3.74 6.85
CA PHE A 197 7.88 -4.19 6.51
C PHE A 197 7.94 -5.70 6.33
N SER A 198 7.17 -6.46 7.10
CA SER A 198 7.05 -7.91 6.91
C SER A 198 6.59 -8.25 5.49
N LEU A 199 5.54 -7.58 4.99
CA LEU A 199 5.08 -7.77 3.62
C LEU A 199 6.16 -7.37 2.60
N ALA A 200 6.84 -6.24 2.82
CA ALA A 200 7.92 -5.78 1.94
C ALA A 200 9.06 -6.81 1.83
N MET A 201 9.39 -7.50 2.93
CA MET A 201 10.47 -8.49 3.00
C MET A 201 10.03 -9.94 2.73
N TYR A 202 8.75 -10.17 2.44
CA TYR A 202 8.15 -11.50 2.33
C TYR A 202 8.96 -12.49 1.47
N ARG A 203 9.39 -12.04 0.28
CA ARG A 203 10.10 -12.88 -0.70
C ARG A 203 11.50 -13.28 -0.22
N ILE A 204 12.19 -12.38 0.50
CA ILE A 204 13.48 -12.67 1.13
C ILE A 204 13.30 -13.64 2.28
N ALA A 205 12.32 -13.39 3.16
CA ALA A 205 12.01 -14.28 4.29
C ALA A 205 11.67 -15.70 3.81
N GLN A 206 10.89 -15.81 2.73
CA GLN A 206 10.57 -17.10 2.10
C GLN A 206 11.82 -17.81 1.55
N ALA A 207 12.73 -17.08 0.91
CA ALA A 207 13.98 -17.64 0.40
C ALA A 207 14.89 -18.13 1.54
N SER A 208 15.02 -17.33 2.60
CA SER A 208 15.77 -17.68 3.80
C SER A 208 15.22 -18.95 4.46
N HIS A 209 13.90 -19.00 4.66
CA HIS A 209 13.22 -20.16 5.25
C HIS A 209 13.43 -21.45 4.45
N ARG A 210 13.38 -21.37 3.11
CA ARG A 210 13.64 -22.54 2.24
C ARG A 210 15.09 -23.00 2.29
N ARG A 211 16.03 -22.07 2.51
CA ARG A 211 17.47 -22.37 2.50
C ARG A 211 17.99 -22.86 3.84
N TRP A 212 17.61 -22.20 4.93
CA TRP A 212 18.16 -22.45 6.27
C TRP A 212 17.12 -22.92 7.29
N GLY A 213 15.85 -23.09 6.89
CA GLY A 213 14.79 -23.60 7.74
C GLY A 213 14.04 -22.53 8.56
N PRO A 214 13.11 -22.95 9.43
CA PRO A 214 12.35 -22.07 10.32
C PRO A 214 13.24 -21.20 11.22
N GLY A 215 12.81 -19.96 11.48
CA GLY A 215 13.55 -19.01 12.35
C GLY A 215 14.78 -18.36 11.71
N SER A 216 15.12 -18.69 10.47
CA SER A 216 16.31 -18.19 9.79
C SER A 216 16.25 -16.72 9.35
N ALA A 217 15.07 -16.10 9.31
CA ALA A 217 14.89 -14.70 8.93
C ALA A 217 14.36 -13.87 10.10
N VAL A 218 15.12 -12.86 10.51
CA VAL A 218 14.74 -11.93 11.57
C VAL A 218 14.43 -10.56 10.98
N LEU A 219 13.32 -9.95 11.43
CA LEU A 219 12.92 -8.59 11.05
C LEU A 219 12.89 -7.71 12.30
N GLN A 220 13.78 -6.72 12.35
CA GLN A 220 13.98 -5.84 13.50
C GLN A 220 14.07 -4.37 13.09
N ALA A 221 13.63 -3.50 13.99
CA ALA A 221 13.85 -2.06 13.85
C ALA A 221 15.37 -1.80 13.85
N LEU A 222 15.78 -0.87 12.99
CA LEU A 222 17.16 -0.51 12.80
C LEU A 222 17.65 0.33 13.99
N LYS A 223 18.59 -0.24 14.75
CA LYS A 223 19.30 0.41 15.85
C LYS A 223 20.77 0.04 15.77
N LYS A 224 21.62 0.74 16.52
CA LYS A 224 23.04 0.40 16.57
C LYS A 224 23.25 -1.05 17.02
N GLU A 225 22.53 -1.48 18.06
CA GLU A 225 22.68 -2.81 18.64
C GLU A 225 22.23 -3.91 17.66
N THR A 226 21.11 -3.70 16.95
CA THR A 226 20.60 -4.68 15.98
C THR A 226 21.45 -4.71 14.71
N LEU A 227 22.04 -3.58 14.32
CA LEU A 227 22.99 -3.51 13.22
C LEU A 227 24.31 -4.23 13.55
N ASP A 228 24.85 -3.98 14.74
CA ASP A 228 26.05 -4.66 15.23
C ASP A 228 25.84 -6.17 15.33
N ASP A 229 24.69 -6.61 15.87
CA ASP A 229 24.32 -8.03 15.92
C ASP A 229 24.22 -8.64 14.51
N ALA A 230 23.57 -7.94 13.58
CA ALA A 230 23.42 -8.39 12.21
C ALA A 230 24.76 -8.56 11.48
N PHE A 231 25.70 -7.63 11.64
CA PHE A 231 27.02 -7.73 11.02
C PHE A 231 27.90 -8.82 11.64
N GLN A 232 27.70 -9.14 12.92
CA GLN A 232 28.46 -10.18 13.61
C GLN A 232 27.93 -11.58 13.32
N ASN A 233 26.60 -11.75 13.28
CA ASN A 233 25.96 -13.07 13.29
C ASN A 233 25.24 -13.41 11.98
N GLY A 234 24.88 -12.40 11.17
CA GLY A 234 24.17 -12.57 9.92
C GLY A 234 25.04 -13.14 8.81
N THR A 235 24.42 -13.95 7.95
CA THR A 235 24.99 -14.37 6.66
C THR A 235 24.56 -13.41 5.55
N PHE A 236 23.29 -13.01 5.57
CA PHE A 236 22.71 -11.98 4.72
C PHE A 236 22.17 -10.86 5.60
N VAL A 237 22.50 -9.62 5.27
CA VAL A 237 22.00 -8.44 5.98
C VAL A 237 21.42 -7.45 4.98
N PHE A 238 20.16 -7.07 5.18
CA PHE A 238 19.52 -5.94 4.52
C PHE A 238 19.33 -4.81 5.53
N VAL A 239 19.72 -3.59 5.15
CA VAL A 239 19.57 -2.39 5.96
C VAL A 239 18.78 -1.35 5.17
N GLY A 240 17.51 -1.16 5.51
CA GLY A 240 16.69 -0.04 5.01
C GLY A 240 16.83 1.14 5.96
N SER A 241 17.52 2.18 5.53
CA SER A 241 17.87 3.34 6.37
C SER A 241 17.90 4.62 5.56
N HIS A 242 17.70 5.76 6.20
CA HIS A 242 18.15 7.03 5.64
C HIS A 242 19.68 7.10 5.65
N GLY A 243 20.28 7.80 4.68
CA GLY A 243 21.73 7.90 4.60
C GLY A 243 22.16 9.19 3.92
N THR A 244 23.42 9.53 4.15
CA THR A 244 24.13 10.56 3.41
C THR A 244 25.53 10.07 3.09
N ALA A 245 26.33 10.89 2.41
CA ALA A 245 27.74 10.63 2.22
C ALA A 245 28.51 10.42 3.53
N ALA A 246 27.98 10.82 4.69
CA ALA A 246 28.60 10.63 6.00
C ALA A 246 28.37 9.24 6.63
N GLY A 247 27.37 8.47 6.17
CA GLY A 247 27.06 7.15 6.72
C GLY A 247 25.56 6.84 6.76
N LEU A 248 25.19 5.78 7.50
CA LEU A 248 23.81 5.40 7.77
C LEU A 248 23.26 6.24 8.92
N LEU A 249 22.05 6.79 8.78
CA LEU A 249 21.41 7.56 9.83
C LEU A 249 20.68 6.60 10.79
N LEU A 250 21.09 6.61 12.06
CA LEU A 250 20.52 5.84 13.17
C LEU A 250 20.18 6.80 14.31
N ASP A 251 18.89 7.00 14.61
CA ASP A 251 18.43 7.86 15.72
C ASP A 251 19.13 9.23 15.78
N GLY A 252 19.31 9.88 14.62
CA GLY A 252 19.94 11.19 14.50
C GLY A 252 21.48 11.19 14.52
N GLN A 253 22.13 10.02 14.64
CA GLN A 253 23.58 9.85 14.56
C GLN A 253 23.97 9.09 13.29
N TYR A 254 25.20 9.31 12.82
CA TYR A 254 25.73 8.57 11.67
C TYR A 254 26.53 7.36 12.13
N TYR A 255 26.13 6.19 11.67
CA TYR A 255 26.91 4.95 11.75
C TYR A 255 27.75 4.82 10.48
N ARG A 256 29.06 4.75 10.67
CA ARG A 256 30.09 4.82 9.63
C ARG A 256 30.77 3.47 9.45
N PRO A 257 31.50 3.27 8.33
CA PRO A 257 32.31 2.06 8.15
C PRO A 257 33.31 1.82 9.30
N ALA A 258 33.82 2.89 9.91
CA ALA A 258 34.75 2.81 11.04
C ALA A 258 34.11 2.32 12.35
N ASP A 259 32.78 2.40 12.46
CA ASP A 259 32.03 1.97 13.64
C ASP A 259 31.74 0.46 13.63
N VAL A 260 31.99 -0.22 12.49
CA VAL A 260 31.79 -1.66 12.33
C VAL A 260 32.71 -2.42 13.29
N LEU A 261 32.09 -3.08 14.26
CA LEU A 261 32.79 -3.93 15.22
C LEU A 261 33.34 -5.18 14.53
N ARG A 262 34.63 -5.17 14.21
CA ARG A 262 35.32 -6.36 13.69
C ARG A 262 35.68 -7.30 14.83
N ARG A 263 35.21 -8.55 14.75
CA ARG A 263 35.78 -9.66 15.52
C ARG A 263 36.95 -10.25 14.75
N GLU A 264 38.06 -10.49 15.43
CA GLU A 264 39.14 -11.32 14.92
C GLU A 264 38.64 -12.77 14.82
N GLY A 265 38.44 -13.27 13.60
CA GLY A 265 37.93 -14.62 13.35
C GLY A 265 37.15 -14.76 12.05
N HIS A 266 36.51 -15.92 11.88
CA HIS A 266 35.66 -16.20 10.72
C HIS A 266 34.29 -15.52 10.90
N THR A 267 33.99 -14.51 10.09
CA THR A 267 32.65 -13.92 10.03
C THR A 267 31.72 -14.78 9.15
N PRO A 268 30.48 -15.06 9.58
CA PRO A 268 29.48 -15.73 8.75
C PRO A 268 28.92 -14.81 7.67
N LEU A 269 29.23 -13.52 7.70
CA LEU A 269 28.72 -12.52 6.78
C LEU A 269 29.20 -12.78 5.35
N ARG A 270 28.27 -12.84 4.41
CA ARG A 270 28.54 -13.07 2.98
C ARG A 270 27.96 -11.98 2.10
N TYR A 271 26.86 -11.34 2.51
CA TYR A 271 26.22 -10.31 1.70
C TYR A 271 25.55 -9.24 2.56
N VAL A 272 25.78 -7.98 2.20
CA VAL A 272 25.15 -6.82 2.84
C VAL A 272 24.53 -5.94 1.76
N TYR A 273 23.25 -5.63 1.91
CA TYR A 273 22.58 -4.59 1.13
C TYR A 273 22.28 -3.39 2.02
N LEU A 274 23.01 -2.31 1.79
CA LEU A 274 22.74 -0.99 2.36
C LEU A 274 21.77 -0.23 1.44
N ALA A 275 20.48 -0.28 1.76
CA ALA A 275 19.43 0.48 1.09
C ALA A 275 19.29 1.85 1.77
N SER A 276 20.30 2.71 1.55
CA SER A 276 20.33 4.07 2.04
C SER A 276 20.94 5.02 0.99
N CYS A 277 20.33 6.19 0.87
CA CYS A 277 20.74 7.22 -0.08
C CYS A 277 22.20 7.65 0.12
N ASP A 278 22.95 7.81 -0.97
CA ASP A 278 24.32 8.33 -1.00
C ASP A 278 25.35 7.56 -0.13
N SER A 279 24.99 6.42 0.45
CA SER A 279 25.91 5.57 1.24
C SER A 279 27.04 4.98 0.39
N GLY A 280 26.83 4.88 -0.92
CA GLY A 280 27.85 4.45 -1.88
C GLY A 280 29.01 5.43 -2.03
N ALA A 281 28.89 6.68 -1.53
CA ALA A 281 30.04 7.59 -1.45
C ALA A 281 31.20 7.00 -0.62
N GLN A 282 30.90 6.12 0.34
CA GLN A 282 31.87 5.40 1.15
C GLN A 282 31.95 3.90 0.78
N ARG A 283 31.60 3.52 -0.46
CA ARG A 283 31.53 2.12 -0.89
C ARG A 283 32.79 1.31 -0.57
N ALA A 284 33.96 1.81 -0.94
CA ALA A 284 35.23 1.12 -0.69
C ALA A 284 35.51 0.93 0.82
N ALA A 285 35.12 1.92 1.64
CA ALA A 285 35.26 1.82 3.09
C ALA A 285 34.28 0.79 3.68
N TRP A 286 33.04 0.71 3.18
CA TRP A 286 32.08 -0.33 3.55
C TRP A 286 32.52 -1.73 3.14
N GLU A 287 32.97 -1.91 1.90
CA GLU A 287 33.50 -3.18 1.38
C GLU A 287 34.71 -3.63 2.19
N SER A 288 35.62 -2.71 2.54
CA SER A 288 36.72 -3.00 3.45
C SER A 288 36.19 -3.42 4.82
N ALA A 289 35.39 -2.57 5.49
CA ALA A 289 34.90 -2.80 6.85
C ALA A 289 34.18 -4.14 7.01
N LEU A 290 33.38 -4.53 6.02
CA LEU A 290 32.52 -5.72 6.01
C LEU A 290 33.15 -6.93 5.29
N ALA A 291 34.42 -6.85 4.87
CA ALA A 291 35.11 -7.95 4.23
C ALA A 291 35.03 -9.23 5.10
N PRO A 292 34.79 -10.41 4.49
CA PRO A 292 34.79 -10.71 3.06
C PRO A 292 33.41 -10.61 2.38
N ALA A 293 32.41 -9.98 3.02
CA ALA A 293 31.06 -9.91 2.47
C ALA A 293 30.99 -9.05 1.20
N THR A 294 30.13 -9.44 0.26
CA THR A 294 29.76 -8.58 -0.88
C THR A 294 28.85 -7.47 -0.39
N VAL A 295 29.19 -6.21 -0.67
CA VAL A 295 28.38 -5.04 -0.29
C VAL A 295 27.67 -4.46 -1.52
N LYS A 296 26.34 -4.42 -1.48
CA LYS A 296 25.51 -3.65 -2.42
C LYS A 296 25.09 -2.35 -1.76
N THR A 297 25.46 -1.24 -2.39
CA THR A 297 25.13 0.13 -1.96
C THR A 297 25.06 1.01 -3.22
N TYR A 298 24.42 2.18 -3.11
CA TYR A 298 24.24 3.12 -4.21
C TYR A 298 24.86 4.47 -3.84
N ASP A 299 25.63 5.04 -4.76
CA ASP A 299 26.22 6.38 -4.68
C ASP A 299 25.28 7.48 -5.18
N ARG A 300 23.99 7.13 -5.34
CA ARG A 300 22.92 8.03 -5.78
C ARG A 300 21.68 7.87 -4.91
N LEU A 301 20.80 8.87 -5.02
CA LEU A 301 19.41 8.71 -4.60
C LEU A 301 18.80 7.49 -5.29
N THR A 302 18.23 6.62 -4.46
CA THR A 302 17.57 5.41 -4.91
C THR A 302 16.14 5.45 -4.40
N PRO A 303 15.13 5.49 -5.30
CA PRO A 303 13.75 5.56 -4.89
C PRO A 303 13.36 4.28 -4.15
N THR A 304 12.46 4.39 -3.16
CA THR A 304 11.96 3.23 -2.39
C THR A 304 11.44 2.10 -3.28
N LEU A 305 10.84 2.44 -4.43
CA LEU A 305 10.35 1.46 -5.41
C LEU A 305 11.48 0.59 -5.99
N GLU A 306 12.69 1.13 -6.17
CA GLU A 306 13.84 0.36 -6.66
C GLU A 306 14.31 -0.65 -5.59
N HIS A 307 14.35 -0.25 -4.32
CA HIS A 307 14.64 -1.15 -3.21
C HIS A 307 13.58 -2.25 -3.07
N LEU A 308 12.29 -1.90 -3.15
CA LEU A 308 11.19 -2.85 -3.10
C LEU A 308 11.23 -3.83 -4.27
N TRP A 309 11.51 -3.35 -5.48
CA TRP A 309 11.69 -4.20 -6.66
C TRP A 309 12.81 -5.22 -6.43
N TRP A 310 13.97 -4.77 -5.95
CA TRP A 310 15.10 -5.65 -5.65
C TRP A 310 14.75 -6.71 -4.60
N LEU A 311 14.08 -6.32 -3.50
CA LEU A 311 13.65 -7.22 -2.44
C LEU A 311 12.72 -8.34 -2.93
N TRP A 312 11.92 -8.05 -3.96
CA TRP A 312 10.94 -9.00 -4.50
C TRP A 312 11.46 -9.89 -5.63
N THR A 313 12.53 -9.46 -6.30
CA THR A 313 13.04 -10.07 -7.55
C THR A 313 14.44 -10.66 -7.37
N GLU A 314 15.46 -9.81 -7.24
CA GLU A 314 16.88 -10.19 -7.18
C GLU A 314 17.30 -10.71 -5.81
N GLY A 315 16.94 -10.03 -4.73
CA GLY A 315 17.36 -10.38 -3.38
C GLY A 315 17.06 -11.82 -2.96
N PRO A 316 15.88 -12.40 -3.32
CA PRO A 316 15.59 -13.79 -3.04
C PRO A 316 16.54 -14.76 -3.77
N ALA A 317 17.06 -14.39 -4.95
CA ALA A 317 18.06 -15.19 -5.67
C ALA A 317 19.41 -15.12 -4.96
N VAL A 318 19.85 -13.92 -4.56
CA VAL A 318 21.07 -13.76 -3.76
C VAL A 318 21.03 -14.67 -2.54
N VAL A 319 19.95 -14.62 -1.74
CA VAL A 319 19.81 -15.49 -0.56
C VAL A 319 19.89 -16.97 -0.91
N ARG A 320 19.30 -17.41 -2.02
CA ARG A 320 19.37 -18.83 -2.45
C ARG A 320 20.78 -19.26 -2.84
N ASP A 321 21.60 -18.35 -3.35
CA ASP A 321 22.88 -18.67 -3.97
C ASP A 321 24.10 -18.41 -3.07
N LEU A 322 23.91 -17.80 -1.89
CA LEU A 322 25.02 -17.55 -0.94
C LEU A 322 25.70 -18.84 -0.53
N SER A 323 27.02 -18.95 -0.71
CA SER A 323 27.80 -20.09 -0.24
C SER A 323 27.64 -20.30 1.28
N GLN A 324 27.62 -21.56 1.70
CA GLN A 324 27.66 -21.91 3.14
C GLN A 324 28.98 -21.46 3.76
#